data_AF-A0A7C4RFR4-F1
#
_entry.id   AF-A0A7C4RFR4-F1
#
_cell.length_a   1.000
_cell.length_b   1.000
_cell.length_c   1.000
_cell.angle_alpha   90.00
_cell.angle_beta   90.00
_cell.angle_gamma   90.00
#
_symmetry.space_group_name_H-M   'P 1'
#
loop_
_entity.id
_entity.type
_entity.pdbx_description
1 polymer ?
#
loop_
_entity_poly.entity_id
_entity_poly.type
_entity_poly.pdbx_seq_one_letter_code
_entity_poly.pdbx_strand_id
1 'polypeptide(L)' 'MRAAQSKPIDLVCLKDGKILLVECKTEKATLSKSRRSELLKLAETSGACLVLAYLKKQKVELVDLKTGNPLTL' A
#
# COMPACT_ATOMS: atom_id res chain seq x y z
N MET A 1 6.15 10.79 7.35
CA MET A 1 7.47 10.20 7.03
C MET A 1 7.40 9.74 5.58
N ARG A 2 8.40 10.05 4.73
CA ARG A 2 8.49 9.55 3.34
C ARG A 2 9.86 8.90 3.16
N ALA A 3 9.91 7.68 2.66
CA ALA A 3 11.17 7.09 2.22
C ALA A 3 11.59 7.75 0.89
N ALA A 4 12.90 8.00 0.75
CA ALA A 4 13.61 8.58 -0.41
C ALA A 4 12.72 8.88 -1.64
N GLN A 5 12.14 10.10 -1.70
CA GLN A 5 11.39 10.63 -2.84
C GLN A 5 10.30 9.69 -3.44
N SER A 6 9.72 8.80 -2.63
CA SER A 6 8.48 8.03 -2.83
C SER A 6 8.04 7.79 -4.28
N LYS A 7 8.89 7.14 -5.07
CA LYS A 7 8.54 6.53 -6.35
C LYS A 7 9.27 5.18 -6.50
N PRO A 8 8.59 4.11 -6.93
CA PRO A 8 7.17 4.06 -7.30
C PRO A 8 6.21 3.85 -6.12
N ILE A 9 6.67 3.62 -4.89
CA ILE A 9 5.85 3.30 -3.69
C ILE A 9 6.40 4.04 -2.44
N ASP A 10 5.58 4.26 -1.42
CA ASP A 10 6.03 4.94 -0.18
C ASP A 10 6.92 4.04 0.68
N LEU A 11 6.55 2.77 0.86
CA LEU A 11 7.31 1.79 1.65
C LEU A 11 7.33 0.42 0.97
N VAL A 12 8.43 -0.29 1.16
CA VAL A 12 8.57 -1.72 0.85
C VAL A 12 8.91 -2.44 2.15
N CYS A 13 8.11 -3.45 2.51
CA CYS A 13 8.31 -4.25 3.71
C CYS A 13 8.59 -5.70 3.34
N LEU A 14 9.50 -6.33 4.07
CA LEU A 14 9.90 -7.72 3.89
C LEU A 14 9.80 -8.45 5.23
N LYS A 15 9.06 -9.57 5.27
CA LYS A 15 8.95 -10.41 6.46
C LYS A 15 8.60 -11.84 6.07
N ASP A 16 9.33 -12.83 6.60
CA ASP A 16 9.06 -14.25 6.39
C ASP A 16 8.88 -14.64 4.90
N GLY A 17 9.73 -14.09 4.03
CA GLY A 17 9.67 -14.31 2.58
C GLY A 17 8.51 -13.61 1.85
N LYS A 18 7.69 -12.82 2.57
CA LYS A 18 6.59 -12.03 2.00
C LYS A 18 7.03 -10.59 1.74
N ILE A 19 6.53 -10.03 0.65
CA ILE A 19 6.77 -8.65 0.24
C ILE A 19 5.46 -7.87 0.34
N LEU A 20 5.50 -6.72 1.02
CA LEU A 20 4.42 -5.75 1.04
C LEU A 20 4.88 -4.44 0.39
N LEU A 21 4.05 -3.93 -0.49
CA LEU A 21 4.15 -2.57 -1.03
C LEU A 21 3.09 -1.73 -0.34
N VAL A 22 3.50 -0.67 0.35
CA VAL A 22 2.57 0.16 1.13
C VAL A 22 2.53 1.57 0.58
N GLU A 23 1.34 2.01 0.18
CA GLU A 23 1.03 3.40 -0.13
C GLU A 23 0.33 4.01 1.09
N CYS A 24 0.82 5.16 1.55
CA CYS A 24 0.38 5.81 2.78
C CYS A 24 -0.47 7.05 2.49
N LYS A 25 -1.59 7.20 3.20
CA LYS A 25 -2.44 8.40 3.18
C LYS A 25 -2.72 8.89 4.60
N THR A 26 -2.93 10.19 4.75
CA THR A 26 -3.31 10.81 6.03
C THR A 26 -4.77 10.54 6.39
N GLU A 27 -5.59 10.21 5.41
CA GLU A 27 -7.01 9.91 5.57
C GLU A 27 -7.42 8.85 4.53
N LYS A 28 -8.66 8.36 4.61
CA LYS A 28 -9.21 7.43 3.62
C LYS A 28 -9.47 8.16 2.31
N ALA A 29 -8.39 8.42 1.56
CA ALA A 29 -8.42 9.02 0.25
C ALA A 29 -8.36 7.94 -0.82
N THR A 30 -9.18 8.09 -1.86
CA THR A 30 -9.17 7.18 -3.01
C THR A 30 -7.94 7.43 -3.86
N LEU A 31 -7.24 6.38 -4.28
CA LEU A 31 -6.23 6.50 -5.32
C LEU A 31 -6.89 6.83 -6.65
N SER A 32 -6.25 7.67 -7.47
CA SER A 32 -6.68 7.85 -8.85
C SER A 32 -6.64 6.50 -9.58
N LYS A 33 -7.51 6.31 -10.57
CA LYS A 33 -7.57 5.05 -11.34
C LYS A 33 -6.22 4.70 -11.98
N SER A 34 -5.53 5.70 -12.52
CA SER A 34 -4.20 5.53 -13.12
C SER A 34 -3.17 5.07 -12.09
N ARG A 35 -3.09 5.75 -10.95
CA ARG A 35 -2.15 5.39 -9.87
C ARG A 35 -2.43 4.01 -9.30
N ARG A 36 -3.70 3.67 -9.10
CA ARG A 36 -4.11 2.33 -8.66
C ARG A 36 -3.67 1.25 -9.65
N SER A 37 -3.85 1.48 -10.96
CA SER A 37 -3.42 0.54 -11.98
C SER A 37 -1.90 0.37 -12.02
N GLU A 38 -1.14 1.46 -11.92
CA GLU A 38 0.33 1.43 -11.84
C GLU A 38 0.83 0.60 -10.66
N LEU A 39 0.30 0.86 -9.46
CA LEU A 39 0.72 0.15 -8.25
C LEU A 39 0.30 -1.32 -8.26
N LEU A 40 -0.87 -1.65 -8.81
CA LEU A 40 -1.30 -3.05 -8.96
C LEU A 40 -0.39 -3.82 -9.90
N LYS A 41 0.04 -3.22 -11.02
CA LYS A 41 1.02 -3.84 -11.93
C LYS A 41 2.36 -4.07 -11.24
N LEU A 42 2.84 -3.10 -10.46
CA LEU A 42 4.08 -3.24 -9.68
C LEU A 42 3.99 -4.40 -8.68
N ALA A 43 2.86 -4.51 -7.97
CA ALA A 43 2.63 -5.59 -7.02
C ALA A 43 2.57 -6.95 -7.71
N GLU A 44 1.91 -7.03 -8.86
CA GLU A 44 1.84 -8.25 -9.68
C GLU A 44 3.23 -8.70 -10.16
N THR A 45 4.04 -7.79 -10.71
CA THR A 45 5.38 -8.15 -11.23
C THR A 45 6.38 -8.49 -10.13
N SER A 46 6.19 -7.98 -8.91
CA SER A 46 7.04 -8.27 -7.76
C SER A 46 6.55 -9.43 -6.89
N GLY A 47 5.37 -9.99 -7.17
CA GLY A 47 4.73 -10.99 -6.31
C GLY A 47 4.36 -10.44 -4.93
N ALA A 48 4.21 -9.12 -4.79
CA ALA A 48 3.97 -8.44 -3.53
C ALA A 48 2.48 -8.20 -3.26
N CYS A 49 2.12 -8.06 -1.97
CA CYS A 49 0.81 -7.57 -1.57
C CYS A 49 0.81 -6.04 -1.55
N LEU A 50 -0.12 -5.42 -2.28
CA LEU A 50 -0.31 -3.96 -2.27
C LEU A 50 -1.29 -3.55 -1.19
N VAL A 51 -0.83 -2.69 -0.28
CA VAL A 51 -1.56 -2.25 0.89
C VAL A 51 -1.74 -0.74 0.86
N LEU A 52 -2.98 -0.28 1.08
CA LEU A 52 -3.24 1.10 1.44
C LEU A 52 -3.23 1.23 2.95
N ALA A 53 -2.29 2.01 3.47
CA ALA A 53 -2.25 2.39 4.87
C ALA A 53 -2.83 3.79 5.04
N TYR A 54 -3.81 3.97 5.92
CA TYR A 54 -4.34 5.30 6.23
C TYR A 54 -4.64 5.49 7.71
N LEU A 55 -4.55 6.74 8.17
CA LEU A 55 -4.89 7.09 9.55
C LEU A 55 -6.40 7.28 9.70
N LYS A 56 -6.98 6.66 10.73
CA LYS A 56 -8.38 6.86 11.12
C LYS A 56 -8.51 6.77 12.63
N LYS A 57 -9.06 7.81 13.27
CA LYS A 57 -9.18 7.92 14.73
C LYS A 57 -7.85 7.60 15.45
N GLN A 58 -6.75 8.14 14.94
CA GLN A 58 -5.38 7.94 15.45
C GLN A 58 -4.82 6.50 15.34
N LYS A 59 -5.49 5.62 14.60
CA LYS A 59 -5.03 4.26 14.31
C LYS A 59 -4.71 4.12 12.83
N VAL A 60 -3.66 3.37 12.51
CA VAL A 60 -3.36 2.99 11.12
C VAL A 60 -4.26 1.83 10.75
N GLU A 61 -5.11 2.01 9.75
CA GLU A 61 -5.85 0.94 9.10
C GLU A 61 -5.10 0.50 7.85
N LEU A 62 -5.04 -0.82 7.62
CA LEU A 62 -4.44 -1.44 6.46
C LEU A 62 -5.53 -2.08 5.61
N VAL A 63 -5.51 -1.82 4.32
CA VAL A 63 -6.48 -2.38 3.36
C VAL A 63 -5.74 -2.98 2.19
N ASP A 64 -6.04 -4.23 1.86
CA ASP A 64 -5.57 -4.85 0.63
C ASP A 64 -6.22 -4.15 -0.57
N LEU A 65 -5.41 -3.57 -1.45
CA LEU A 65 -5.91 -2.78 -2.57
C LEU A 65 -6.51 -3.61 -3.71
N LYS A 66 -6.28 -4.93 -3.73
CA LYS A 66 -6.86 -5.85 -4.71
C LYS A 66 -8.28 -6.25 -4.30
N THR A 67 -8.47 -6.59 -3.03
CA THR A 67 -9.76 -7.11 -2.50
C THR A 67 -10.62 -6.03 -1.84
N GLY A 68 -10.01 -4.95 -1.36
CA GLY A 68 -10.68 -3.92 -0.55
C GLY A 68 -10.91 -4.34 0.90
N ASN A 69 -10.42 -5.52 1.31
CA ASN A 69 -10.61 -6.04 2.65
C ASN A 69 -9.57 -5.48 3.63
N PRO A 70 -9.92 -5.35 4.92
CA PRO A 70 -8.94 -5.07 5.97
C PRO A 70 -7.83 -6.13 5.96
N LEU A 71 -6.59 -5.68 6.08
CA LEU A 71 -5.44 -6.57 6.21
C LEU A 71 -5.00 -6.65 7.67
N THR A 72 -4.85 -7.87 8.17
CA THR A 72 -4.26 -8.17 9.48
C THR A 72 -2.92 -8.86 9.24
N LEU A 73 -1.85 -8.40 9.89
CA LEU A 73 -0.48 -8.90 9.75
C LEU A 73 -0.01 -9.68 10.96
#